data_AF-A0A2T1DR98-F1
#
_entry.id   AF-A0A2T1DR98-F1
#
_cell.length_a   1.000
_cell.length_b   1.000
_cell.length_c   1.000
_cell.angle_alpha   90.00
_cell.angle_beta   90.00
_cell.angle_gamma   90.00
#
_symmetry.space_group_name_H-M   'P 1'
#
loop_
_entity.id
_entity.type
_entity.pdbx_description
1 polymer ?
#
loop_
_entity_poly.entity_id
_entity_poly.type
_entity_poly.pdbx_seq_one_letter_code
_entity_poly.pdbx_strand_id
1 'polypeptide(L)' 'MSTTVREVYDRVLSTLSPKDRLRLATLILNDLVQQNLSVVDESETWTEEDKLDVTAFSLQYAASIFPENEEI' A
#
# COMPACT_ATOMS: atom_id res chain seq x y z
N MET A 1 -26.38 21.37 -0.52
CA MET A 1 -25.68 22.66 -0.45
C MET A 1 -24.20 22.36 -0.34
N SER A 2 -23.49 22.26 -1.48
CA SER A 2 -22.04 22.07 -1.47
C SER A 2 -21.38 23.39 -1.09
N THR A 3 -21.06 23.58 0.19
CA THR A 3 -20.07 24.58 0.57
C THR A 3 -18.81 24.29 -0.23
N THR A 4 -18.41 25.23 -1.07
CA THR A 4 -17.24 25.04 -1.91
C THR A 4 -16.01 24.96 -0.99
N VAL A 5 -15.04 24.09 -1.30
CA VAL A 5 -13.80 23.94 -0.51
C VAL A 5 -13.11 25.30 -0.28
N ARG A 6 -13.30 26.23 -1.21
CA ARG A 6 -12.85 27.63 -1.12
C ARG A 6 -13.53 28.43 0.00
N GLU A 7 -14.83 28.28 0.21
CA GLU A 7 -15.52 28.96 1.32
C GLU A 7 -15.08 28.43 2.69
N VAL A 8 -14.77 27.13 2.79
CA VAL A 8 -14.20 26.53 4.00
C VAL A 8 -12.79 27.08 4.23
N TYR A 9 -12.01 27.23 3.17
CA TYR A 9 -10.69 27.84 3.25
C TYR A 9 -10.77 29.29 3.75
N ASP A 10 -11.65 30.09 3.16
CA ASP A 10 -11.75 31.52 3.50
C ASP A 10 -12.36 31.76 4.89
N ARG A 11 -13.23 30.87 5.40
CA ARG A 11 -13.85 31.05 6.71
C ARG A 11 -13.10 30.39 7.87
N VAL A 12 -12.48 29.24 7.64
CA VAL A 12 -11.91 28.40 8.70
C VAL A 12 -10.38 28.39 8.63
N LEU A 13 -9.81 28.24 7.44
CA LEU A 13 -8.36 28.18 7.27
C LEU A 13 -7.73 29.57 7.32
N SER A 14 -8.37 30.61 6.77
CA SER A 14 -7.83 31.98 6.74
C SER A 14 -7.67 32.61 8.13
N THR A 15 -8.47 32.17 9.11
CA THR A 15 -8.43 32.67 10.49
C THR A 15 -7.44 31.90 11.37
N LEU A 16 -6.98 30.73 10.92
CA LEU A 16 -6.01 29.90 11.64
C LEU A 16 -4.59 30.44 11.48
N SER A 17 -3.79 30.28 12.53
CA SER A 17 -2.37 30.59 12.50
C SER A 17 -1.65 29.71 11.45
N PRO A 18 -0.54 30.16 10.85
CA PRO A 18 0.20 29.36 9.88
C PRO A 18 0.59 27.98 10.41
N LYS A 19 0.88 27.87 11.71
CA LYS A 19 1.20 26.61 12.39
C LYS A 19 0.02 25.64 12.41
N ASP A 20 -1.18 26.14 12.69
CA ASP A 20 -2.38 25.30 12.74
C ASP A 20 -2.84 24.88 11.34
N ARG A 21 -2.64 25.74 10.32
CA ARG A 21 -2.87 25.36 8.93
C ARG A 21 -1.96 24.23 8.48
N LEU A 22 -0.67 24.30 8.83
CA LEU A 22 0.28 23.23 8.53
C LEU A 22 -0.10 21.94 9.24
N ARG A 23 -0.53 22.02 10.50
CA ARG A 23 -1.01 20.86 11.25
C ARG A 23 -2.28 20.25 10.63
N LEU A 24 -3.21 21.09 10.15
CA LEU A 24 -4.41 20.63 9.47
C LEU A 24 -4.07 19.98 8.12
N ALA A 25 -3.12 20.54 7.37
CA ALA A 25 -2.60 19.93 6.16
C ALA A 25 -1.98 18.56 6.44
N THR A 26 -1.22 18.40 7.53
CA THR A 26 -0.69 17.10 7.96
C THR A 26 -1.81 16.10 8.26
N LEU A 27 -2.88 16.52 8.94
CA LEU A 27 -4.03 15.64 9.22
C LEU A 27 -4.73 15.20 7.94
N ILE A 28 -4.98 16.11 7.01
CA ILE A 28 -5.60 15.81 5.71
C ILE A 28 -4.71 14.85 4.90
N LEU A 29 -3.40 15.11 4.84
CA LEU A 29 -2.46 14.26 4.10
C LEU A 29 -2.38 12.85 4.71
N ASN A 30 -2.36 12.74 6.04
CA ASN A 30 -2.35 11.43 6.71
C ASN A 30 -3.66 10.66 6.47
N ASP A 31 -4.81 11.34 6.52
CA ASP A 31 -6.11 10.74 6.25
C ASP A 31 -6.22 10.25 4.80
N LEU A 32 -5.72 11.03 3.84
CA LEU A 32 -5.64 10.61 2.43
C LEU A 32 -4.74 9.38 2.24
N VAL A 33 -3.59 9.30 2.93
CA VAL A 33 -2.71 8.13 2.85
C VAL A 33 -3.41 6.87 3.39
N GLN A 34 -4.22 6.99 4.45
CA GLN A 34 -4.98 5.87 5.00
C GLN A 34 -6.16 5.44 4.11
N GLN A 35 -6.81 6.39 3.45
CA GLN A 35 -7.92 6.10 2.54
C GLN A 35 -7.45 5.55 1.18
N ASN A 36 -6.21 5.85 0.77
CA ASN A 36 -5.62 5.40 -0.50
C ASN A 36 -4.88 4.05 -0.41
N LEU A 37 -5.34 3.11 0.42
CA LEU A 37 -4.88 1.71 0.34
C LEU A 37 -5.20 1.08 -1.03
N SER A 38 -6.20 1.58 -1.76
CA SER A 38 -6.59 1.11 -3.09
C SER A 38 -5.82 1.74 -4.26
N VAL A 39 -4.98 2.77 -4.03
CA VAL A 39 -4.19 3.43 -5.10
C VAL A 39 -2.82 2.79 -5.29
N VAL A 40 -2.37 1.97 -4.34
CA VAL A 40 -1.23 1.10 -4.57
C VAL A 40 -1.66 0.10 -5.63
N ASP A 41 -1.06 0.20 -6.81
CA ASP A 41 -1.29 -0.74 -7.89
C ASP A 41 -0.70 -2.10 -7.48
N GLU A 42 -1.56 -2.95 -6.90
CA GLU A 42 -1.18 -4.30 -6.48
C GLU A 42 -1.11 -5.27 -7.67
N SER A 43 -1.23 -4.80 -8.92
CA SER A 43 -1.11 -5.67 -10.11
C SER A 43 0.25 -6.38 -10.24
N GLU A 44 1.29 -5.84 -9.59
CA GLU A 44 2.61 -6.47 -9.49
C GLU A 44 2.79 -7.34 -8.23
N THR A 45 1.75 -7.50 -7.42
CA THR A 45 1.79 -8.37 -6.24
C THR A 45 1.65 -9.82 -6.67
N TRP A 46 2.58 -10.67 -6.23
CA TRP A 46 2.50 -12.10 -6.49
C TRP A 46 1.20 -12.66 -5.92
N THR A 47 0.42 -13.31 -6.77
CA THR A 47 -0.75 -14.05 -6.34
C THR A 47 -0.32 -15.26 -5.51
N GLU A 48 -1.26 -15.84 -4.77
CA GLU A 48 -0.99 -17.08 -4.04
C GLU A 48 -0.65 -18.22 -5.01
N GLU A 49 -1.20 -18.21 -6.22
CA GLU A 49 -0.87 -19.18 -7.28
C GLU A 49 0.59 -19.03 -7.73
N ASP A 50 1.05 -17.79 -7.98
CA ASP A 50 2.44 -17.52 -8.36
C ASP A 50 3.43 -18.05 -7.30
N LYS A 51 3.08 -17.90 -6.02
CA LYS A 51 3.89 -18.41 -4.90
C LYS A 51 3.93 -19.94 -4.87
N LEU A 52 2.78 -20.60 -5.10
CA LEU A 52 2.68 -22.05 -5.16
C LEU A 52 3.49 -22.62 -6.32
N ASP A 53 3.39 -22.02 -7.51
CA ASP A 53 4.11 -22.44 -8.71
C ASP A 53 5.62 -22.35 -8.51
N VAL A 54 6.12 -21.23 -7.98
CA VAL A 54 7.56 -21.07 -7.70
C VAL A 54 8.03 -22.06 -6.64
N THR A 55 7.22 -22.34 -5.62
CA THR A 55 7.55 -23.32 -4.57
C THR A 55 7.60 -24.74 -5.13
N ALA A 56 6.62 -25.12 -5.95
CA ALA A 56 6.55 -26.43 -6.58
C ALA A 56 7.72 -26.64 -7.55
N PHE A 57 8.02 -25.65 -8.38
CA PHE A 57 9.17 -25.69 -9.29
C PHE A 57 10.49 -25.83 -8.52
N SER A 58 10.67 -25.05 -7.45
CA SER A 58 11.88 -25.10 -6.62
C SER A 58 12.05 -26.47 -5.95
N LEU A 59 10.96 -27.09 -5.49
CA LEU A 59 10.99 -28.42 -4.88
C LEU A 59 11.32 -29.51 -5.91
N GLN A 60 10.72 -29.46 -7.10
CA GLN A 60 11.02 -30.39 -8.19
C GLN A 60 12.48 -30.25 -8.65
N TYR A 61 12.97 -29.02 -8.76
CA TYR A 61 14.36 -28.75 -9.10
C TYR A 61 15.32 -29.28 -8.03
N ALA A 62 15.01 -29.06 -6.75
CA ALA A 62 15.80 -29.62 -5.65
C ALA A 62 15.85 -31.16 -5.69
N ALA A 63 14.71 -31.82 -5.93
CA ALA A 63 14.63 -33.27 -6.10
C ALA A 63 15.42 -33.78 -7.32
N SER A 64 15.55 -32.97 -8.38
CA SER A 64 16.35 -33.32 -9.56
C SER A 64 17.86 -33.20 -9.34
N ILE A 65 18.29 -32.29 -8.45
CA ILE A 65 19.71 -32.09 -8.11
C ILE A 65 20.17 -33.02 -7.00
N PHE A 66 19.28 -33.31 -6.06
CA PHE A 66 19.49 -34.26 -4.99
C PHE A 66 18.56 -35.45 -5.19
N PRO A 67 18.83 -36.33 -6.17
CA PRO A 67 18.11 -37.60 -6.23
C PRO A 67 18.33 -38.31 -4.89
N GLU A 68 17.25 -38.82 -4.28
CA GLU A 68 17.29 -39.66 -3.08
C GLU A 68 18.08 -40.95 -3.35
N ASN A 69 19.39 -40.83 -3.46
CA ASN A 69 20.34 -41.92 -3.31
C ASN A 69 21.02 -41.72 -1.96
N GLU A 70 20.22 -41.76 -0.90
CA GLU A 70 20.72 -42.09 0.43
C GLU A 70 20.46 -43.59 0.64
N GLU A 71 21.24 -44.43 -0.04
CA GLU A 71 21.48 -45.80 0.44
C GLU A 71 22.34 -45.66 1.71
N ILE A 72 21.69 -45.80 2.88
CA ILE A 72 22.37 -46.12 4.15
C ILE A 72 22.48 -47.64 4.26
#